data_AF-A2F3W7-F1
#
_entry.id   AF-A2F3W7-F1
#
_cell.length_a   1.000
_cell.length_b   1.000
_cell.length_c   1.000
_cell.angle_alpha   90.00
_cell.angle_beta   90.00
_cell.angle_gamma   90.00
#
_symmetry.space_group_name_H-M   'P 1'
#
loop_
_entity.id
_entity.type
_entity.pdbx_description
1 polymer ?
#
loop_
_entity_poly.entity_id
_entity_poly.type
_entity_poly.pdbx_seq_one_letter_code
_entity_poly.pdbx_strand_id
1 'polypeptide(L)'
;MRKTVLRPNEEHFVVLEPKDVARASFDVIDLINKLGEDSSRTQGLKHIITTYSSFSNSDNNRLYILYDDGNTRPVGFIKTGYKHLYIFDVYGFQHEMTPLCLLDFFVCNDVQRRGYGKKMYDYMLKCENVEPQQIAIDRPSPLCLSFMKKHFGLSEYVPQTNNFVVFNQYFETKETPSYPKPNISMTPQKPKYHPVDFSTLNQNNNRVSTPQKQRYNPITWEPM
;
A
#
# COMPACT_ATOMS: atom_id res chain seq x y z
N MET A 1 -34.71 12.39 9.14
CA MET A 1 -33.25 12.20 9.37
C MET A 1 -32.52 12.33 8.03
N ARG A 2 -31.35 12.99 8.00
CA ARG A 2 -30.66 13.38 6.75
C ARG A 2 -29.79 12.24 6.19
N LYS A 3 -29.88 11.99 4.87
CA LYS A 3 -28.98 11.09 4.12
C LYS A 3 -27.57 11.67 4.09
N THR A 4 -26.53 10.83 4.07
CA THR A 4 -25.14 11.27 3.87
C THR A 4 -25.02 11.94 2.51
N VAL A 5 -24.57 13.19 2.49
CA VAL A 5 -24.26 13.95 1.27
C VAL A 5 -22.76 14.23 1.31
N LEU A 6 -22.05 13.83 0.25
CA LEU A 6 -20.62 14.10 0.13
C LEU A 6 -20.42 15.59 -0.11
N ARG A 7 -19.67 16.23 0.78
CA ARG A 7 -19.31 17.65 0.67
C ARG A 7 -17.81 17.77 0.84
N PRO A 8 -17.07 18.02 -0.25
CA PRO A 8 -15.65 18.31 -0.14
C PRO A 8 -15.42 19.49 0.80
N ASN A 9 -14.39 19.41 1.62
CA ASN A 9 -13.94 20.52 2.45
C ASN A 9 -13.17 21.58 1.63
N GLU A 10 -12.61 22.58 2.31
CA GLU A 10 -11.83 23.67 1.69
C GLU A 10 -10.59 23.17 0.94
N GLU A 11 -10.06 21.99 1.29
CA GLU A 11 -8.92 21.37 0.61
C GLU A 11 -9.35 20.42 -0.53
N HIS A 12 -10.66 20.36 -0.82
CA HIS A 12 -11.33 19.49 -1.81
C HIS A 12 -11.41 18.01 -1.42
N PHE A 13 -11.32 17.69 -0.13
CA PHE A 13 -11.39 16.31 0.36
C PHE A 13 -12.75 15.95 0.94
N VAL A 14 -13.17 14.72 0.69
CA VAL A 14 -14.19 14.01 1.46
C VAL A 14 -13.51 12.89 2.22
N VAL A 15 -13.60 12.92 3.55
CA VAL A 15 -13.08 11.86 4.43
C VAL A 15 -14.27 11.06 4.95
N LEU A 16 -14.22 9.75 4.78
CA LEU A 16 -15.27 8.84 5.23
C LEU A 16 -14.69 7.83 6.21
N GLU A 17 -15.41 7.60 7.29
CA GLU A 17 -15.29 6.45 8.17
C GLU A 17 -16.50 5.50 7.97
N PRO A 18 -16.39 4.21 8.34
CA PRO A 18 -17.48 3.23 8.22
C PRO A 18 -18.79 3.70 8.86
N LYS A 19 -18.71 4.40 10.00
CA LYS A 19 -19.86 4.96 10.71
C LYS A 19 -20.60 6.04 9.91
N ASP A 20 -19.89 6.79 9.05
CA ASP A 20 -20.47 7.87 8.24
C ASP A 20 -21.28 7.34 7.06
N VAL A 21 -21.00 6.09 6.67
CA VAL A 21 -21.61 5.43 5.53
C VAL A 21 -22.62 4.34 5.93
N ALA A 22 -22.87 4.12 7.22
CA ALA A 22 -23.82 3.11 7.71
C ALA A 22 -25.25 3.26 7.12
N ARG A 23 -25.62 4.47 6.69
CA ARG A 23 -26.86 4.79 5.97
C ARG A 23 -26.60 5.64 4.74
N ALA A 24 -25.57 5.27 3.97
CA ALA A 24 -25.18 5.94 2.74
C ALA A 24 -26.32 6.00 1.72
N SER A 25 -26.39 7.10 0.96
CA SER A 25 -27.26 7.16 -0.23
C SER A 25 -26.74 6.22 -1.32
N PHE A 26 -27.59 5.90 -2.29
CA PHE A 26 -27.20 5.14 -3.47
C PHE A 26 -25.98 5.77 -4.17
N ASP A 27 -25.96 7.09 -4.33
CA ASP A 27 -24.86 7.80 -5.00
C ASP A 27 -23.51 7.62 -4.28
N VAL A 28 -23.50 7.55 -2.95
CA VAL A 28 -22.28 7.29 -2.16
C VAL A 28 -21.80 5.86 -2.35
N ILE A 29 -22.73 4.90 -2.32
CA ILE A 29 -22.44 3.49 -2.53
C ILE A 29 -21.84 3.27 -3.93
N ASP A 30 -22.50 3.84 -4.95
CA ASP A 30 -22.09 3.75 -6.34
C ASP A 30 -20.71 4.39 -6.56
N LEU A 31 -20.48 5.58 -5.99
CA LEU A 31 -19.19 6.25 -6.06
C LEU A 31 -18.05 5.39 -5.51
N ILE A 32 -18.19 4.84 -4.30
CA ILE A 32 -17.13 4.03 -3.67
C ILE A 32 -16.85 2.78 -4.51
N ASN A 33 -17.90 2.12 -5.00
CA ASN A 33 -17.75 0.93 -5.85
C ASN A 33 -17.05 1.27 -7.17
N LYS A 34 -17.43 2.38 -7.82
CA LYS A 34 -16.81 2.83 -9.07
C LYS A 34 -15.34 3.18 -8.89
N LEU A 35 -15.00 3.94 -7.85
CA LEU A 35 -13.60 4.26 -7.52
C LEU A 35 -12.78 2.98 -7.29
N GLY A 36 -13.34 2.03 -6.57
CA GLY A 36 -12.71 0.73 -6.33
C GLY A 36 -12.50 -0.09 -7.59
N GLU A 37 -13.48 -0.13 -8.49
CA GLU A 37 -13.36 -0.78 -9.80
C GLU A 37 -12.24 -0.12 -10.64
N ASP A 38 -12.24 1.20 -10.73
CA ASP A 38 -11.23 1.97 -11.47
C ASP A 38 -9.81 1.75 -10.91
N SER A 39 -9.68 1.70 -9.59
CA SER A 39 -8.43 1.34 -8.91
C SER A 39 -7.98 -0.08 -9.28
N SER A 40 -8.87 -1.06 -9.13
CA SER A 40 -8.59 -2.47 -9.44
C SER A 40 -8.15 -2.67 -10.89
N ARG A 41 -8.83 -2.00 -11.83
CA ARG A 41 -8.51 -2.07 -13.26
C ARG A 41 -7.14 -1.46 -13.56
N THR A 42 -6.82 -0.33 -12.95
CA THR A 42 -5.54 0.36 -13.15
C THR A 42 -4.36 -0.43 -12.58
N GLN A 43 -4.57 -1.12 -11.46
CA GLN A 43 -3.56 -1.97 -10.82
C GLN A 43 -3.48 -3.38 -11.43
N GLY A 44 -4.40 -3.75 -12.34
CA GLY A 44 -4.45 -5.09 -12.92
C GLY A 44 -4.82 -6.20 -11.93
N LEU A 45 -5.57 -5.86 -10.88
CA LEU A 45 -5.96 -6.81 -9.83
C LEU A 45 -7.07 -7.74 -10.34
N LYS A 46 -7.00 -9.01 -9.93
CA LYS A 46 -8.04 -10.01 -10.23
C LYS A 46 -9.37 -9.75 -9.51
N HIS A 47 -9.31 -9.10 -8.35
CA HIS A 47 -10.45 -8.81 -7.50
C HIS A 47 -10.40 -7.36 -7.04
N ILE A 48 -11.57 -6.74 -6.94
CA ILE A 48 -11.73 -5.38 -6.43
C ILE A 48 -11.49 -5.41 -4.92
N ILE A 49 -10.47 -4.67 -4.45
CA ILE A 49 -10.09 -4.62 -3.03
C ILE A 49 -10.80 -3.52 -2.25
N THR A 50 -11.44 -2.57 -2.94
CA THR A 50 -12.19 -1.48 -2.33
C THR A 50 -13.62 -1.51 -2.87
N THR A 51 -14.56 -1.91 -2.03
CA THR A 51 -16.00 -1.84 -2.32
C THR A 51 -16.70 -1.18 -1.15
N TYR A 52 -17.89 -0.62 -1.38
CA TYR A 52 -18.73 -0.09 -0.32
C TYR A 52 -18.93 -1.13 0.79
N SER A 53 -19.27 -2.38 0.43
CA SER A 53 -19.50 -3.45 1.40
C SER A 53 -18.26 -3.77 2.23
N SER A 54 -17.08 -3.86 1.61
CA SER A 54 -15.82 -4.12 2.34
C SER A 54 -15.43 -2.95 3.26
N PHE A 55 -15.74 -1.72 2.84
CA PHE A 55 -15.42 -0.51 3.58
C PHE A 55 -16.38 -0.31 4.75
N SER A 56 -17.69 -0.43 4.53
CA SER A 56 -18.72 -0.23 5.56
C SER A 56 -18.64 -1.27 6.69
N ASN A 57 -18.15 -2.47 6.40
CA ASN A 57 -17.99 -3.56 7.37
C ASN A 57 -16.63 -3.56 8.08
N SER A 58 -15.75 -2.61 7.76
CA SER A 58 -14.48 -2.47 8.47
C SER A 58 -14.66 -1.64 9.74
N ASP A 59 -13.87 -1.92 10.78
CA ASP A 59 -13.98 -1.18 12.04
C ASP A 59 -13.08 0.07 12.07
N ASN A 60 -12.03 0.08 11.26
CA ASN A 60 -10.94 1.04 11.39
C ASN A 60 -10.43 1.60 10.07
N ASN A 61 -11.08 1.30 8.94
CA ASN A 61 -10.62 1.89 7.69
C ASN A 61 -11.07 3.34 7.58
N ARG A 62 -10.31 4.14 6.83
CA ARG A 62 -10.72 5.46 6.38
C ARG A 62 -10.54 5.59 4.88
N LEU A 63 -11.41 6.38 4.26
CA LEU A 63 -11.35 6.68 2.84
C LEU A 63 -11.20 8.20 2.65
N TYR A 64 -10.12 8.62 2.02
CA TYR A 64 -9.84 9.99 1.65
C TYR A 64 -10.07 10.13 0.15
N ILE A 65 -11.14 10.82 -0.25
CA ILE A 65 -11.48 11.05 -1.64
C ILE A 65 -11.15 12.49 -1.98
N LEU A 66 -10.26 12.70 -2.95
CA LEU A 66 -9.94 14.03 -3.46
C LEU A 66 -10.83 14.35 -4.65
N TYR A 67 -11.41 15.55 -4.64
CA TYR A 67 -12.13 16.12 -5.77
C TYR A 67 -11.24 17.08 -6.57
N ASP A 68 -11.63 17.36 -7.81
CA ASP A 68 -11.03 18.41 -8.60
C ASP A 68 -11.29 19.81 -8.00
N ASP A 69 -10.60 20.83 -8.52
CA ASP A 69 -10.67 22.19 -7.97
C ASP A 69 -12.08 22.80 -8.06
N GLY A 70 -12.92 22.29 -8.98
CA GLY A 70 -14.33 22.69 -9.11
C GLY A 70 -15.30 21.92 -8.18
N ASN A 71 -14.82 20.95 -7.39
CA ASN A 71 -15.65 20.03 -6.60
C ASN A 71 -16.74 19.33 -7.43
N THR A 72 -16.45 19.05 -8.69
CA THR A 72 -17.40 18.44 -9.63
C THR A 72 -17.24 16.93 -9.74
N ARG A 73 -16.01 16.42 -9.57
CA ARG A 73 -15.74 14.98 -9.66
C ARG A 73 -14.58 14.54 -8.77
N PRO A 74 -14.57 13.27 -8.33
CA PRO A 74 -13.40 12.65 -7.70
C PRO A 74 -12.25 12.53 -8.71
N VAL A 75 -11.01 12.73 -8.24
CA VAL A 75 -9.77 12.57 -9.02
C VAL A 75 -8.86 11.46 -8.48
N GLY A 76 -9.23 10.86 -7.34
CA GLY A 76 -8.52 9.75 -6.73
C GLY A 76 -8.96 9.51 -5.30
N PHE A 77 -8.41 8.47 -4.68
CA PHE A 77 -8.60 8.21 -3.27
C PHE A 77 -7.40 7.50 -2.62
N ILE A 78 -7.36 7.58 -1.29
CA ILE A 78 -6.52 6.77 -0.41
C ILE A 78 -7.43 6.01 0.56
N LYS A 79 -7.20 4.71 0.71
CA LYS A 79 -7.82 3.88 1.76
C LYS A 79 -6.75 3.49 2.76
N THR A 80 -6.97 3.81 4.03
CA THR A 80 -6.11 3.40 5.14
C THR A 80 -6.87 2.49 6.12
N GLY A 81 -6.15 1.84 7.01
CA GLY A 81 -6.70 1.14 8.17
C GLY A 81 -5.61 0.54 9.04
N TYR A 82 -5.91 0.25 10.30
CA TYR A 82 -4.95 -0.37 11.22
C TYR A 82 -4.96 -1.90 11.05
N LYS A 83 -3.77 -2.51 10.95
CA LYS A 83 -3.62 -3.97 10.83
C LYS A 83 -2.63 -4.47 11.87
N HIS A 84 -2.99 -5.58 12.51
CA HIS A 84 -2.06 -6.32 13.36
C HIS A 84 -1.12 -7.14 12.47
N LEU A 85 0.17 -6.87 12.56
CA LEU A 85 1.21 -7.38 11.67
C LEU A 85 2.39 -7.93 12.48
N TYR A 86 3.03 -8.92 11.89
CA TYR A 86 4.35 -9.40 12.29
C TYR A 86 5.34 -9.06 11.18
N ILE A 87 6.35 -8.26 11.49
CA ILE A 87 7.28 -7.70 10.50
C ILE A 87 8.72 -7.95 10.95
N PHE A 88 9.53 -8.48 10.04
CA PHE A 88 10.98 -8.61 10.24
C PHE A 88 11.71 -7.32 9.90
N ASP A 89 12.64 -6.91 10.76
CA ASP A 89 13.57 -5.83 10.47
C ASP A 89 14.83 -6.32 9.74
N VAL A 90 15.74 -5.40 9.44
CA VAL A 90 17.01 -5.67 8.75
C VAL A 90 17.97 -6.56 9.54
N TYR A 91 17.78 -6.71 10.85
CA TYR A 91 18.59 -7.56 11.72
C TYR A 91 17.97 -8.94 11.91
N GLY A 92 16.79 -9.20 11.31
CA GLY A 92 16.06 -10.44 11.44
C GLY A 92 15.21 -10.55 12.69
N PHE A 93 15.03 -9.46 13.47
CA PHE A 93 14.09 -9.46 14.59
C PHE A 93 12.67 -9.29 14.09
N GLN A 94 11.76 -10.11 14.64
CA GLN A 94 10.34 -10.02 14.36
C GLN A 94 9.66 -9.08 15.35
N HIS A 95 8.96 -8.08 14.82
CA HIS A 95 8.19 -7.11 15.56
C HIS A 95 6.70 -7.40 15.42
N GLU A 96 6.01 -7.54 16.55
CA GLU A 96 4.55 -7.53 16.60
C GLU A 96 4.06 -6.09 16.75
N MET A 97 3.15 -5.66 15.88
CA MET A 97 2.79 -4.24 15.76
C MET A 97 1.41 -4.04 15.14
N THR A 98 0.78 -2.90 15.43
CA THR A 98 -0.49 -2.48 14.82
C THR A 98 -0.34 -1.11 14.14
N PRO A 99 0.40 -1.00 13.01
CA PRO A 99 0.60 0.27 12.33
C PRO A 99 -0.65 0.72 11.54
N LEU A 100 -0.71 2.02 11.26
CA LEU A 100 -1.56 2.53 10.18
C LEU A 100 -1.04 1.96 8.85
N CYS A 101 -1.95 1.42 8.04
CA CYS A 101 -1.60 0.83 6.77
C CYS A 101 -2.24 1.59 5.61
N LEU A 102 -1.48 1.77 4.53
CA LEU A 102 -2.01 2.11 3.22
C LEU A 102 -2.52 0.84 2.54
N LEU A 103 -3.84 0.76 2.32
CA LEU A 103 -4.52 -0.44 1.84
C LEU A 103 -4.97 -0.35 0.38
N ASP A 104 -5.18 0.86 -0.13
CA ASP A 104 -5.45 1.12 -1.54
C ASP A 104 -5.10 2.58 -1.86
N PHE A 105 -4.52 2.82 -3.03
CA PHE A 105 -4.09 4.16 -3.44
C PHE A 105 -4.24 4.33 -4.94
N PHE A 106 -5.12 5.26 -5.33
CA PHE A 106 -5.50 5.43 -6.71
C PHE A 106 -5.64 6.89 -7.11
N VAL A 107 -5.15 7.22 -8.30
CA VAL A 107 -5.36 8.50 -9.00
C VAL A 107 -5.93 8.18 -10.38
N CYS A 108 -7.02 8.87 -10.76
CA CYS A 108 -7.65 8.69 -12.06
C CYS A 108 -6.65 8.88 -13.21
N ASN A 109 -6.69 7.98 -14.19
CA ASN A 109 -5.66 7.85 -15.23
C ASN A 109 -5.44 9.14 -16.05
N ASP A 110 -6.51 9.89 -16.32
CA ASP A 110 -6.52 11.15 -17.08
C ASP A 110 -5.80 12.32 -16.36
N VAL A 111 -5.59 12.18 -15.05
CA VAL A 111 -4.99 13.20 -14.18
C VAL A 111 -3.78 12.71 -13.40
N GLN A 112 -3.23 11.55 -13.76
CA GLN A 112 -1.99 11.07 -13.18
C GLN A 112 -0.82 12.03 -13.45
N ARG A 113 0.18 11.99 -12.57
CA ARG A 113 1.40 12.82 -12.63
C ARG A 113 1.19 14.34 -12.49
N ARG A 114 -0.01 14.79 -12.09
CA ARG A 114 -0.33 16.20 -11.80
C ARG A 114 -0.14 16.61 -10.33
N GLY A 115 0.48 15.77 -9.51
CA GLY A 115 0.71 16.03 -8.09
C GLY A 115 -0.41 15.59 -7.13
N TYR A 116 -1.57 15.15 -7.64
CA TYR A 116 -2.69 14.70 -6.79
C TYR A 116 -2.34 13.56 -5.85
N GLY A 117 -1.48 12.62 -6.27
CA GLY A 117 -1.01 11.55 -5.37
C GLY A 117 -0.28 12.11 -4.14
N LYS A 118 0.60 13.10 -4.33
CA LYS A 118 1.33 13.74 -3.23
C LYS A 118 0.40 14.56 -2.35
N LYS A 119 -0.52 15.33 -2.95
CA LYS A 119 -1.56 16.08 -2.22
C LYS A 119 -2.41 15.17 -1.32
N MET A 120 -2.89 14.05 -1.85
CA MET A 120 -3.68 13.08 -1.06
C MET A 120 -2.87 12.46 0.07
N TYR A 121 -1.62 12.05 -0.21
CA TYR A 121 -0.78 11.42 0.81
C TYR A 121 -0.43 12.41 1.92
N ASP A 122 -0.02 13.64 1.59
CA ASP A 122 0.26 14.68 2.59
C ASP A 122 -0.98 15.01 3.46
N TYR A 123 -2.15 15.09 2.83
CA TYR A 123 -3.40 15.33 3.55
C TYR A 123 -3.74 14.19 4.52
N MET A 124 -3.60 12.93 4.06
CA MET A 124 -3.79 11.76 4.92
C MET A 124 -2.80 11.75 6.09
N LEU A 125 -1.51 12.10 5.87
CA LEU A 125 -0.52 12.20 6.95
C LEU A 125 -0.92 13.24 8.00
N LYS A 126 -1.36 14.41 7.55
CA LYS A 126 -1.85 15.50 8.41
C LYS A 126 -3.07 15.06 9.24
N CYS A 127 -4.02 14.36 8.63
CA CYS A 127 -5.22 13.88 9.32
C CYS A 127 -4.92 12.79 10.35
N GLU A 128 -4.00 11.88 10.02
CA GLU A 128 -3.63 10.76 10.90
C GLU A 128 -2.55 11.13 11.93
N ASN A 129 -1.92 12.30 11.76
CA ASN A 129 -0.83 12.78 12.60
C ASN A 129 0.33 11.76 12.70
N VAL A 130 0.76 11.27 11.54
CA VAL A 130 1.87 10.32 11.40
C VAL A 130 2.85 10.79 10.34
N GLU A 131 4.08 10.31 10.44
CA GLU A 131 5.12 10.50 9.44
C GLU A 131 5.04 9.45 8.31
N PRO A 132 5.56 9.73 7.11
CA PRO A 132 5.48 8.79 5.98
C PRO A 132 6.06 7.41 6.27
N GLN A 133 7.15 7.36 7.04
CA GLN A 133 7.83 6.12 7.39
C GLN A 133 7.01 5.23 8.34
N GLN A 134 6.03 5.79 9.05
CA GLN A 134 5.21 5.10 10.07
C GLN A 134 4.08 4.28 9.43
N ILE A 135 3.96 4.34 8.10
CA ILE A 135 2.89 3.69 7.34
C ILE A 135 3.41 2.39 6.72
N ALA A 136 2.74 1.29 7.06
CA ALA A 136 2.93 0.03 6.35
C ALA A 136 2.11 0.03 5.05
N ILE A 137 2.62 -0.54 3.97
CA ILE A 137 1.90 -0.56 2.68
C ILE A 137 1.55 -2.00 2.30
N ASP A 138 0.27 -2.29 2.07
CA ASP A 138 -0.19 -3.61 1.63
C ASP A 138 0.10 -3.78 0.13
N ARG A 139 0.97 -4.74 -0.22
CA ARG A 139 1.29 -5.13 -1.60
C ARG A 139 1.53 -3.94 -2.56
N PRO A 140 2.48 -3.03 -2.26
CA PRO A 140 2.69 -1.84 -3.08
C PRO A 140 3.05 -2.20 -4.52
N SER A 141 2.43 -1.49 -5.47
CA SER A 141 2.83 -1.56 -6.88
C SER A 141 4.22 -0.94 -7.10
N PRO A 142 4.93 -1.26 -8.20
CA PRO A 142 6.18 -0.58 -8.55
C PRO A 142 6.03 0.94 -8.66
N LEU A 143 4.86 1.41 -9.08
CA LEU A 143 4.53 2.84 -9.13
C LEU A 143 4.43 3.44 -7.72
N CYS A 144 3.80 2.73 -6.78
CA CYS A 144 3.73 3.13 -5.38
C CYS A 144 5.13 3.21 -4.75
N LEU A 145 5.97 2.18 -4.91
CA LEU A 145 7.36 2.20 -4.42
C LEU A 145 8.17 3.36 -5.00
N SER A 146 8.03 3.63 -6.30
CA SER A 146 8.68 4.76 -6.97
C SER A 146 8.18 6.11 -6.43
N PHE A 147 6.89 6.21 -6.12
CA PHE A 147 6.28 7.39 -5.49
C PHE A 147 6.84 7.62 -4.09
N MET A 148 6.92 6.57 -3.26
CA MET A 148 7.48 6.62 -1.90
C MET A 148 8.94 7.08 -1.90
N LYS A 149 9.76 6.52 -2.79
CA LYS A 149 11.16 6.93 -2.97
C LYS A 149 11.28 8.39 -3.38
N LYS A 150 10.51 8.82 -4.39
CA LYS A 150 10.59 10.17 -4.94
C LYS A 150 10.18 11.25 -3.94
N HIS A 151 9.09 11.01 -3.21
CA HIS A 151 8.45 12.06 -2.42
C HIS A 151 8.81 12.04 -0.94
N PHE A 152 9.26 10.89 -0.42
CA PHE A 152 9.54 10.71 1.01
C PHE A 152 10.92 10.08 1.27
N GLY A 153 11.71 9.77 0.24
CA GLY A 153 13.01 9.12 0.39
C GLY A 153 12.96 7.65 0.84
N LEU A 154 11.76 7.08 0.91
CA LEU A 154 11.53 5.72 1.43
C LEU A 154 11.74 4.69 0.33
N SER A 155 12.77 3.86 0.49
CA SER A 155 13.20 2.93 -0.56
C SER A 155 13.74 1.61 -0.05
N GLU A 156 14.43 1.62 1.10
CA GLU A 156 15.00 0.41 1.69
C GLU A 156 13.98 -0.30 2.59
N TYR A 157 13.73 -1.58 2.34
CA TYR A 157 12.84 -2.42 3.13
C TYR A 157 13.26 -3.89 3.07
N VAL A 158 12.84 -4.68 4.06
CA VAL A 158 12.97 -6.14 4.06
C VAL A 158 11.71 -6.76 3.45
N PRO A 159 11.81 -7.61 2.41
CA PRO A 159 10.66 -8.34 1.88
C PRO A 159 10.01 -9.22 2.96
N GLN A 160 8.69 -9.09 3.11
CA GLN A 160 7.91 -9.83 4.11
C GLN A 160 7.07 -10.94 3.44
N THR A 161 6.83 -12.03 4.15
CA THR A 161 5.98 -13.14 3.66
C THR A 161 4.49 -12.75 3.56
N ASN A 162 4.04 -11.82 4.41
CA ASN A 162 2.68 -11.27 4.38
C ASN A 162 2.46 -10.25 3.24
N ASN A 163 3.52 -9.91 2.48
CA ASN A 163 3.52 -8.95 1.37
C ASN A 163 3.28 -7.48 1.77
N PHE A 164 3.28 -7.16 3.07
CA PHE A 164 3.39 -5.77 3.51
C PHE A 164 4.82 -5.27 3.29
N VAL A 165 4.94 -3.99 2.98
CA VAL A 165 6.20 -3.26 2.95
C VAL A 165 6.21 -2.27 4.11
N VAL A 166 7.22 -2.40 4.95
CA VAL A 166 7.58 -1.43 5.99
C VAL A 166 9.01 -1.01 5.71
N PHE A 167 9.23 0.28 5.53
CA PHE A 167 10.57 0.81 5.24
C PHE A 167 11.43 0.82 6.50
N ASN A 168 12.74 0.69 6.31
CA ASN A 168 13.70 0.55 7.42
C ASN A 168 13.61 1.71 8.44
N GLN A 169 13.33 2.92 7.96
CA GLN A 169 13.16 4.13 8.77
C GLN A 169 12.05 4.01 9.83
N TYR A 170 11.10 3.09 9.67
CA TYR A 170 10.09 2.79 10.69
C TYR A 170 10.76 2.38 12.02
N PHE A 171 11.84 1.60 11.95
CA PHE A 171 12.50 1.03 13.13
C PHE A 171 13.55 1.96 13.75
N GLU A 172 13.94 3.02 13.05
CA GLU A 172 14.90 4.01 13.53
C GLU A 172 14.26 4.99 14.53
N THR A 173 12.95 5.18 14.46
CA THR A 173 12.20 6.16 15.27
C THR A 173 11.71 5.61 16.61
N LYS A 174 11.72 4.28 16.78
CA LYS A 174 11.52 3.69 18.10
C LYS A 174 12.86 3.75 18.82
N GLU A 175 12.91 4.42 19.98
CA GLU A 175 14.00 4.24 20.92
C GLU A 175 14.20 2.74 21.10
N THR A 176 15.20 2.18 20.43
CA THR A 176 15.46 0.75 20.49
C THR A 176 15.74 0.44 21.95
N PRO A 177 15.02 -0.50 22.60
CA PRO A 177 15.57 -1.15 23.77
C PRO A 177 16.95 -1.63 23.36
N SER A 178 17.97 -1.34 24.17
CA SER A 178 19.34 -1.74 23.90
C SER A 178 19.42 -3.27 23.89
N TYR A 179 19.08 -3.89 22.77
CA TYR A 179 19.33 -5.29 22.55
C TYR A 179 20.86 -5.45 22.51
N PRO A 180 21.44 -6.33 23.35
CA PRO A 180 22.87 -6.58 23.28
C PRO A 180 23.17 -7.04 21.85
N LYS A 181 23.98 -6.25 21.15
CA LYS A 181 24.44 -6.59 19.79
C LYS A 181 25.02 -8.00 19.86
N PRO A 182 24.47 -8.99 19.12
CA PRO A 182 25.14 -10.27 19.01
C PRO A 182 26.52 -10.00 18.42
N ASN A 183 27.55 -10.44 19.15
CA ASN A 183 28.94 -10.22 18.81
C ASN A 183 29.29 -11.14 17.63
N ILE A 184 28.88 -10.75 16.43
CA ILE A 184 29.23 -11.44 15.19
C ILE A 184 30.29 -10.57 14.52
N SER A 185 31.56 -10.90 14.79
CA SER A 185 32.70 -10.50 13.99
C SER A 185 32.65 -11.23 12.63
N MET A 186 31.66 -10.91 11.82
CA MET A 186 31.69 -11.17 10.38
C MET A 186 31.50 -9.83 9.68
N THR A 187 32.55 -9.40 8.99
CA THR A 187 32.50 -8.27 8.06
C THR A 187 31.27 -8.39 7.17
N PRO A 188 30.43 -7.34 7.03
CA PRO A 188 29.32 -7.39 6.10
C PRO A 188 29.86 -7.50 4.67
N GLN A 189 29.75 -8.68 4.08
CA GLN A 189 29.80 -8.78 2.62
C GLN A 189 28.52 -8.12 2.11
N LYS A 190 28.68 -6.98 1.43
CA LYS A 190 27.59 -6.36 0.67
C LYS A 190 26.98 -7.43 -0.24
N PRO A 191 25.68 -7.76 -0.14
CA PRO A 191 25.04 -8.50 -1.21
C PRO A 191 25.18 -7.67 -2.49
N LYS A 192 25.79 -8.26 -3.52
CA LYS A 192 25.90 -7.64 -4.85
C LYS A 192 24.49 -7.61 -5.45
N TYR A 193 23.77 -6.50 -5.24
CA TYR A 193 22.58 -6.21 -6.01
C TYR A 193 22.99 -5.81 -7.42
N HIS A 194 22.67 -6.65 -8.40
CA HIS A 194 22.69 -6.27 -9.80
C HIS A 194 21.38 -5.51 -10.11
N PRO A 195 21.43 -4.27 -10.63
CA PRO A 195 20.26 -3.61 -11.17
C PRO A 195 19.69 -4.45 -12.31
N VAL A 196 18.39 -4.77 -12.26
CA VAL A 196 17.70 -5.38 -13.40
C VAL A 196 17.46 -4.27 -14.42
N ASP A 197 18.19 -4.32 -15.55
CA ASP A 197 18.04 -3.39 -16.66
C ASP A 197 16.81 -3.81 -17.50
N PHE A 198 15.76 -2.99 -17.49
CA PHE A 198 14.50 -3.25 -18.20
C PHE A 198 14.55 -2.90 -19.71
N SER A 199 15.72 -2.59 -20.26
CA SER A 199 15.86 -2.14 -21.66
C SER A 199 15.88 -3.24 -22.73
N THR A 200 15.86 -4.54 -22.38
CA THR A 200 16.05 -5.64 -23.36
C THR A 200 14.87 -6.59 -23.57
N LEU A 201 13.68 -6.31 -23.02
CA LEU A 201 12.47 -7.09 -23.34
C LEU A 201 11.80 -6.62 -24.64
N ASN A 202 12.51 -6.72 -25.76
CA ASN A 202 11.87 -6.75 -27.07
C ASN A 202 12.77 -7.41 -28.13
N GLN A 203 12.79 -8.75 -28.15
CA GLN A 203 12.96 -9.60 -29.34
C GLN A 203 13.25 -11.04 -28.88
N ASN A 204 12.28 -11.93 -29.11
CA ASN A 204 12.44 -13.28 -29.67
C ASN A 204 11.41 -14.26 -29.09
N ASN A 205 10.37 -14.48 -29.89
CA ASN A 205 9.61 -15.72 -29.89
C ASN A 205 10.56 -16.87 -30.22
N ASN A 206 10.73 -17.84 -29.31
CA ASN A 206 10.86 -19.25 -29.68
C ASN A 206 10.57 -20.19 -28.52
N ARG A 207 9.90 -21.30 -28.87
CA ARG A 207 9.39 -22.36 -28.01
C ARG A 207 10.53 -23.04 -27.24
N VAL A 208 10.37 -23.22 -25.93
CA VAL A 208 11.16 -24.16 -25.11
C VAL A 208 10.20 -25.03 -24.30
N SER A 209 10.40 -26.34 -24.43
CA SER A 209 9.68 -27.43 -23.77
C SER A 209 9.88 -27.45 -22.25
N THR A 210 8.79 -27.63 -21.51
CA THR A 210 8.74 -27.67 -20.04
C THR A 210 9.41 -28.92 -19.46
N PRO A 211 10.31 -28.82 -18.46
CA PRO A 211 10.77 -29.99 -17.70
C PRO A 211 9.70 -30.43 -16.69
N GLN A 212 9.52 -31.75 -16.53
CA GLN A 212 8.63 -32.34 -15.52
C GLN A 212 9.02 -31.89 -14.10
N LYS A 213 8.05 -31.39 -13.34
CA LYS A 213 8.23 -30.98 -11.94
C LYS A 213 8.35 -32.22 -11.05
N GLN A 214 9.54 -32.43 -10.48
CA GLN A 214 9.76 -33.37 -9.38
C GLN A 214 9.05 -32.83 -8.12
N ARG A 215 8.19 -33.64 -7.51
CA ARG A 215 7.43 -33.26 -6.30
C ARG A 215 8.29 -33.52 -5.08
N TYR A 216 8.42 -32.52 -4.21
CA TYR A 216 9.07 -32.63 -2.92
C TYR A 216 8.01 -32.66 -1.81
N ASN A 217 8.29 -33.39 -0.73
CA ASN A 217 7.44 -33.39 0.46
C ASN A 217 7.48 -32.01 1.15
N PRO A 218 6.34 -31.36 1.44
CA PRO A 218 6.29 -29.99 1.94
C PRO A 218 6.83 -29.78 3.36
N ILE A 219 7.11 -30.86 4.11
CA ILE A 219 7.65 -30.75 5.49
C ILE A 219 9.13 -31.10 5.53
N THR A 220 9.56 -32.13 4.80
CA THR A 220 10.94 -32.65 4.89
C THR A 220 11.86 -32.19 3.76
N TRP A 221 11.32 -31.62 2.68
CA TRP A 221 12.06 -31.19 1.48
C TRP A 221 12.89 -32.29 0.78
N GLU A 222 12.63 -33.56 1.11
CA GLU A 222 13.19 -34.70 0.38
C GLU A 222 12.39 -34.98 -0.91
N PRO A 223 13.05 -35.45 -1.98
CA PRO A 223 12.36 -35.82 -3.21
C PRO A 223 11.45 -37.03 -2.97
N MET A 224 10.22 -36.98 -3.50
CA MET A 224 9.33 -38.15 -3.60
C MET A 224 9.73 -39.08 -4.74
#